data_AF-A0ABD2Q6F5-F1
#
_entry.id   AF-A0ABD2Q6F5-F1
#
_cell.length_a   1.000
_cell.length_b   1.000
_cell.length_c   1.000
_cell.angle_alpha   90.00
_cell.angle_beta   90.00
_cell.angle_gamma   90.00
#
_symmetry.space_group_name_H-M   'P 1'
#
loop_
_entity.id
_entity.type
_entity.pdbx_description
1 polymer ?
#
loop_
_entity_poly.entity_id
_entity_poly.type
_entity_poly.pdbx_seq_one_letter_code
_entity_poly.pdbx_strand_id
1 'polypeptide(L)'
;MGDMDLRFDDTEFFEILVEMQPENIDLNIPSFSAKHSVDLVPGLQKTGIKTLFNGDADLSGMSSERVKVSSVKQSVALELNKDGLEASPVPSIGMAATSLDTQSRKQFNCDQPFAYVLARRSYDRILFVGEYNAPDPAYKGFSKIL
;
A
#
# COMPACT_ATOMS: atom_id res chain seq x y z
N MET A 1 14.93 -12.74 -13.05
CA MET A 1 13.99 -11.63 -12.80
C MET A 1 12.72 -12.29 -12.31
N GLY A 2 12.60 -12.53 -11.00
CA GLY A 2 11.45 -13.23 -10.45
C GLY A 2 10.30 -12.25 -10.32
N ASP A 3 9.16 -12.55 -10.92
CA ASP A 3 7.89 -11.94 -10.56
C ASP A 3 7.74 -12.11 -9.05
N MET A 4 7.67 -11.02 -8.30
CA MET A 4 7.08 -11.06 -6.96
C MET A 4 5.58 -11.15 -7.21
N ASP A 5 5.11 -12.34 -7.59
CA ASP A 5 3.70 -12.61 -7.82
C ASP A 5 3.04 -12.47 -6.44
N LEU A 6 2.54 -11.27 -6.11
CA LEU A 6 1.84 -10.96 -4.85
C LEU A 6 0.51 -11.70 -4.83
N ARG A 7 0.58 -13.02 -4.70
CA ARG A 7 -0.53 -13.88 -4.36
C ARG A 7 -0.70 -13.85 -2.85
N PHE A 8 -0.96 -12.67 -2.32
CA PHE A 8 -1.54 -12.58 -0.99
C PHE A 8 -3.03 -12.84 -1.15
N ASP A 9 -3.49 -14.01 -0.73
CA ASP A 9 -4.90 -14.11 -0.41
C ASP A 9 -5.19 -13.31 0.87
N ASP A 10 -6.43 -12.83 1.03
CA ASP A 10 -6.79 -11.98 2.16
C ASP A 10 -6.45 -12.66 3.51
N THR A 11 -6.57 -13.98 3.60
CA THR A 11 -6.31 -14.79 4.80
C THR A 11 -4.84 -14.75 5.19
N GLU A 12 -3.93 -14.98 4.24
CA GLU A 12 -2.49 -15.00 4.48
C GLU A 12 -1.97 -13.65 4.98
N PHE A 13 -2.51 -12.54 4.47
CA PHE A 13 -2.14 -11.21 4.94
C PHE A 13 -2.59 -10.95 6.39
N PHE A 14 -3.80 -11.39 6.76
CA PHE A 14 -4.30 -11.21 8.13
C PHE A 14 -3.56 -12.10 9.13
N GLU A 15 -3.15 -13.31 8.75
CA GLU A 15 -2.32 -14.16 9.59
C GLU A 15 -0.99 -13.47 9.95
N ILE A 16 -0.32 -12.86 8.96
CA ILE A 16 0.90 -12.08 9.22
C ILE A 16 0.62 -10.96 10.24
N LEU A 17 -0.48 -10.22 10.08
CA LEU A 17 -0.82 -9.13 11.02
C LEU A 17 -1.11 -9.61 12.44
N VAL A 18 -1.65 -10.82 12.60
CA VAL A 18 -1.96 -11.43 13.90
C VAL A 18 -0.69 -11.93 14.59
N GLU A 19 0.26 -12.49 13.83
CA GLU A 19 1.51 -13.03 14.38
C GLU A 19 2.55 -11.96 14.70
N MET A 20 2.46 -10.76 14.10
CA MET A 20 3.39 -9.66 14.31
C MET A 20 3.59 -9.31 15.81
N GLN A 21 4.85 -9.37 16.26
CA GLN A 21 5.27 -8.94 17.59
C GLN A 21 6.03 -7.61 17.53
N PRO A 22 5.87 -6.70 18.52
CA PRO A 22 6.70 -5.51 18.62
C PRO A 22 8.18 -5.89 18.80
N GLU A 23 9.06 -5.29 17.99
CA GLU A 23 10.51 -5.51 18.04
C GLU A 23 11.25 -4.18 17.81
N ASN A 24 12.33 -3.93 18.55
CA ASN A 24 13.19 -2.78 18.32
C ASN A 24 14.21 -3.08 17.21
N ILE A 25 14.05 -2.44 16.05
CA ILE A 25 14.91 -2.62 14.87
C ILE A 25 15.49 -1.29 14.39
N ASP A 26 16.65 -1.36 13.75
CA ASP A 26 17.20 -0.25 12.97
C ASP A 26 16.68 -0.37 11.52
N LEU A 27 15.66 0.42 11.17
CA LEU A 27 14.98 0.38 9.88
C LEU A 27 15.60 1.36 8.88
N ASN A 28 15.99 0.87 7.71
CA ASN A 28 16.35 1.69 6.55
C ASN A 28 15.42 1.39 5.37
N ILE A 29 14.46 2.29 5.12
CA ILE A 29 13.49 2.21 4.02
C ILE A 29 13.65 3.43 3.10
N PRO A 30 13.69 3.36 1.76
CA PRO A 30 13.86 4.56 0.92
C PRO A 30 12.66 5.51 0.99
N SER A 31 12.89 6.81 0.80
CA SER A 31 11.79 7.72 0.44
C SER A 31 11.38 7.47 -1.00
N PHE A 32 10.09 7.47 -1.30
CA PHE A 32 9.60 7.26 -2.66
C PHE A 32 8.20 7.84 -2.87
N SER A 33 7.82 8.02 -4.13
CA SER A 33 6.41 8.19 -4.50
C SER A 33 5.98 7.13 -5.50
N ALA A 34 4.71 6.77 -5.44
CA ALA A 34 4.05 5.91 -6.41
C ALA A 34 2.80 6.63 -6.91
N LYS A 35 2.62 6.64 -8.23
CA LYS A 35 1.39 7.11 -8.89
C LYS A 35 0.93 6.05 -9.84
N HIS A 36 -0.33 5.66 -9.74
CA HIS A 36 -0.92 4.66 -10.61
C HIS A 36 -2.31 5.11 -11.04
N SER A 37 -2.62 4.97 -12.32
CA SER A 37 -3.95 5.24 -12.87
C SER A 37 -4.30 4.09 -13.80
N VAL A 38 -5.45 3.46 -13.57
CA VAL A 38 -5.91 2.31 -14.33
C VAL A 38 -7.36 2.49 -14.74
N ASP A 39 -7.68 2.07 -15.96
CA ASP A 39 -9.07 1.84 -16.35
C ASP A 39 -9.46 0.43 -15.91
N LEU A 40 -10.43 0.34 -15.01
CA LEU A 40 -10.88 -0.92 -14.43
C LEU A 40 -11.82 -1.69 -15.36
N VAL A 41 -12.32 -1.10 -16.44
CA VAL A 41 -13.28 -1.78 -17.34
C VAL A 41 -12.79 -3.16 -17.80
N PRO A 42 -11.54 -3.33 -18.31
CA PRO A 42 -11.06 -4.65 -18.72
C PRO A 42 -10.99 -5.66 -17.56
N GLY A 43 -10.65 -5.20 -16.35
CA GLY A 43 -10.61 -6.03 -15.14
C GLY A 43 -12.00 -6.48 -14.70
N LEU A 44 -12.93 -5.53 -14.57
CA LEU A 44 -14.31 -5.79 -14.17
C LEU A 44 -15.03 -6.71 -15.17
N GLN A 45 -14.73 -6.60 -16.47
CA GLN A 45 -15.27 -7.52 -17.48
C GLN A 45 -14.74 -8.95 -17.30
N LYS A 46 -13.47 -9.11 -16.90
CA LYS A 46 -12.87 -10.42 -16.60
C LYS A 46 -13.47 -11.05 -15.35
N THR A 47 -13.88 -10.26 -14.36
CA THR A 47 -14.54 -10.77 -13.13
C THR A 47 -16.03 -11.08 -13.33
N GLY A 48 -16.62 -10.75 -14.48
CA GLY A 48 -18.00 -11.09 -14.84
C GLY A 48 -18.95 -9.89 -14.98
N ILE A 49 -18.52 -8.69 -14.61
CA ILE A 49 -19.31 -7.46 -14.79
C ILE A 49 -19.18 -7.02 -16.26
N LYS A 50 -20.10 -7.48 -17.10
CA LYS A 50 -20.02 -7.26 -18.57
C LYS A 50 -21.12 -6.33 -19.09
N THR A 51 -22.36 -6.52 -18.64
CA THR A 51 -23.54 -5.79 -19.13
C THR A 51 -23.48 -4.29 -18.83
N LEU A 52 -22.86 -3.89 -17.72
CA LEU A 52 -22.68 -2.48 -17.33
C LEU A 52 -21.97 -1.63 -18.40
N PHE A 53 -21.16 -2.26 -19.25
CA PHE A 53 -20.30 -1.60 -20.24
C PHE A 53 -20.81 -1.73 -21.69
N ASN A 54 -21.96 -2.38 -21.92
CA ASN A 54 -22.52 -2.60 -23.25
C ASN A 54 -23.93 -1.98 -23.40
N GLY A 55 -24.62 -2.27 -24.52
CA GLY A 55 -25.94 -1.70 -24.81
C GLY A 55 -27.09 -2.27 -23.97
N ASP A 56 -26.83 -3.36 -23.23
CA ASP A 56 -27.81 -4.07 -22.39
C ASP A 56 -27.75 -3.60 -20.92
N ALA A 57 -26.99 -2.54 -20.62
CA ALA A 57 -26.90 -1.97 -19.30
C ALA A 57 -28.27 -1.45 -18.84
N ASP A 58 -28.77 -1.98 -17.72
CA ASP A 58 -29.93 -1.41 -17.04
C ASP A 58 -29.46 -0.43 -15.96
N LEU A 59 -29.51 0.84 -16.30
CA LEU A 59 -29.20 1.97 -15.41
C LEU A 59 -30.44 2.86 -15.19
N SER A 60 -31.64 2.28 -15.32
CA SER A 60 -32.92 3.00 -15.19
C SER A 60 -33.12 3.67 -13.82
N GLY A 61 -32.46 3.17 -12.77
CA GLY A 61 -32.44 3.79 -11.45
C GLY A 61 -31.56 5.06 -11.34
N MET A 62 -30.69 5.30 -12.33
CA MET A 62 -29.78 6.46 -12.37
C MET A 62 -30.14 7.47 -13.45
N SER A 63 -30.73 7.01 -14.56
CA SER A 63 -31.11 7.86 -15.70
C SER A 63 -32.39 7.35 -16.35
N SER A 64 -33.23 8.27 -16.82
CA SER A 64 -34.38 7.96 -17.68
C SER A 64 -33.99 7.65 -19.12
N GLU A 65 -32.77 8.00 -19.53
CA GLU A 65 -32.22 7.71 -20.86
C GLU A 65 -31.44 6.39 -20.86
N ARG A 66 -31.33 5.76 -22.04
CA ARG A 66 -30.47 4.57 -22.21
C ARG A 66 -29.00 4.97 -22.16
N VAL A 67 -28.36 4.73 -21.02
CA VAL A 67 -26.95 5.02 -20.76
C VAL A 67 -26.19 3.75 -20.38
N LYS A 68 -24.87 3.79 -20.56
CA LYS A 68 -23.94 2.75 -20.14
C LYS A 68 -22.68 3.37 -19.56
N VAL A 69 -21.93 2.61 -18.76
CA VAL A 69 -20.64 3.05 -18.25
C VAL A 69 -19.60 2.92 -19.36
N SER A 70 -18.90 4.01 -19.68
CA SER A 70 -17.87 4.04 -20.73
C SER A 70 -16.46 3.82 -20.20
N SER A 71 -16.17 4.21 -18.95
CA SER A 71 -14.86 4.02 -18.31
C SER A 71 -15.01 4.01 -16.78
N VAL A 72 -14.08 3.35 -16.09
CA VAL A 72 -14.00 3.37 -14.63
C VAL A 72 -12.55 3.61 -14.27
N LYS A 73 -12.20 4.86 -13.98
CA LYS A 73 -10.81 5.25 -13.69
C LYS A 73 -10.54 5.20 -12.19
N GLN A 74 -9.57 4.40 -11.79
CA GLN A 74 -8.99 4.43 -10.44
C GLN A 74 -7.61 5.06 -10.52
N SER A 75 -7.41 6.13 -9.76
CA SER A 75 -6.12 6.82 -9.65
C SER A 75 -5.68 6.84 -8.19
N VAL A 76 -4.42 6.48 -7.95
CA VAL A 76 -3.81 6.40 -6.64
C VAL A 76 -2.48 7.14 -6.66
N ALA A 77 -2.18 7.82 -5.56
CA ALA A 77 -0.91 8.46 -5.29
C ALA A 77 -0.49 8.15 -3.85
N LEU A 78 0.76 7.74 -3.67
CA LEU A 78 1.38 7.49 -2.37
C LEU A 78 2.74 8.19 -2.33
N GLU A 79 3.05 8.81 -1.20
CA GLU A 79 4.35 9.38 -0.89
C GLU A 79 4.81 8.81 0.44
N LEU A 80 6.01 8.24 0.46
CA LEU A 80 6.72 7.90 1.68
C LEU A 80 7.88 8.88 1.84
N ASN A 81 7.77 9.75 2.84
CA ASN A 81 8.82 10.67 3.24
C ASN A 81 9.36 10.28 4.61
N LYS A 82 10.67 10.07 4.71
CA LYS A 82 11.36 9.83 5.99
C LYS A 82 11.17 10.98 6.99
N ASP A 83 11.10 12.22 6.49
CA ASP A 83 11.01 13.41 7.34
C ASP A 83 9.65 13.56 8.03
N GLY A 84 8.61 12.89 7.52
CA GLY A 84 7.26 12.85 8.13
C GLY A 84 7.05 11.66 9.08
N LEU A 85 8.00 10.71 9.11
CA LEU A 85 8.11 9.70 10.14
C LEU A 85 8.92 10.31 11.29
N GLU A 86 8.47 11.46 11.80
CA GLU A 86 9.06 12.05 13.01
C GLU A 86 9.14 10.94 14.04
N ALA A 87 10.37 10.59 14.40
CA ALA A 87 10.70 9.58 15.37
C ALA A 87 9.84 9.84 16.61
N SER A 88 8.75 9.08 16.75
CA SER A 88 7.96 9.09 17.98
C SER A 88 8.95 8.74 19.08
N PRO A 89 9.20 9.63 20.06
CA PRO A 89 10.11 9.31 21.13
C PRO A 89 9.53 8.10 21.84
N VAL A 90 10.19 6.94 21.73
CA VAL A 90 9.85 5.79 22.57
C VAL A 90 10.04 6.28 24.01
N PRO A 91 9.00 6.29 24.86
CA PRO A 91 9.16 6.65 26.25
C PRO A 91 10.04 5.59 26.91
N SER A 92 11.33 5.88 27.11
CA SER A 92 12.24 5.06 27.89
C SER A 92 11.96 5.29 29.38
N ILE A 93 10.86 4.74 29.87
CA ILE A 93 10.63 4.61 31.31
C ILE A 93 11.31 3.34 31.80
N GLY A 94 12.37 3.50 32.60
CA GLY A 94 12.68 2.54 33.67
C GLY A 94 14.04 1.85 33.62
N MET A 95 14.97 2.40 34.42
CA MET A 95 16.20 1.78 34.96
C MET A 95 17.36 1.56 33.98
N ALA A 96 18.42 2.35 34.19
CA ALA A 96 19.76 2.05 33.70
C ALA A 96 20.23 0.72 34.31
N ALA A 97 20.04 -0.38 33.57
CA ALA A 97 20.81 -1.59 33.82
C ALA A 97 22.28 -1.28 33.51
N THR A 98 23.14 -1.36 34.52
CA THR A 98 24.60 -1.18 34.44
C THR A 98 25.32 -2.32 33.74
N SER A 99 24.62 -3.07 32.90
CA SER A 99 25.17 -4.16 32.09
C SER A 99 25.01 -3.76 30.63
N LEU A 100 26.15 -3.65 29.93
CA LEU A 100 26.23 -3.46 28.49
C LEU A 100 25.52 -4.63 27.81
N ASP A 101 24.21 -4.50 27.60
CA ASP A 101 23.48 -5.39 26.71
C ASP A 101 23.90 -5.01 25.29
N THR A 102 24.91 -5.72 24.80
CA THR A 102 25.52 -5.56 23.48
C THR A 102 24.73 -6.31 22.42
N GLN A 103 23.44 -6.59 22.66
CA GLN A 103 22.56 -7.08 21.61
C GLN A 103 22.45 -5.99 20.53
N SER A 104 23.24 -6.19 19.47
CA SER A 104 23.16 -5.42 18.25
C SER A 104 21.69 -5.39 17.82
N ARG A 105 21.08 -4.20 17.77
CA ARG A 105 19.74 -4.04 17.20
C ARG A 105 19.70 -4.70 15.82
N LYS A 106 18.63 -5.45 15.55
CA LYS A 106 18.43 -6.08 14.25
C LYS A 106 18.29 -4.98 13.20
N GLN A 107 19.09 -5.07 12.14
CA GLN A 107 18.98 -4.16 10.99
C GLN A 107 17.96 -4.69 9.99
N PHE A 108 17.09 -3.82 9.50
CA PHE A 108 16.15 -4.12 8.43
C PHE A 108 16.34 -3.11 7.31
N ASN A 109 16.98 -3.54 6.21
CA ASN A 109 17.31 -2.71 5.07
C ASN A 109 16.38 -3.07 3.88
N CYS A 110 15.60 -2.11 3.41
CA CYS A 110 14.81 -2.24 2.18
C CYS A 110 15.65 -1.76 0.98
N ASP A 111 16.71 -2.50 0.66
CA ASP A 111 17.67 -2.18 -0.42
C ASP A 111 17.46 -2.99 -1.72
N GLN A 112 16.39 -3.79 -1.75
CA GLN A 112 15.93 -4.58 -2.89
C GLN A 112 14.41 -4.44 -3.05
N PRO A 113 13.80 -4.91 -4.16
CA PRO A 113 12.36 -4.80 -4.36
C PRO A 113 11.55 -5.34 -3.18
N PHE A 114 10.51 -4.61 -2.77
CA PHE A 114 9.65 -4.98 -1.64
C PHE A 114 8.18 -4.62 -1.91
N ALA A 115 7.28 -5.38 -1.31
CA ALA A 115 5.86 -5.04 -1.28
C ALA A 115 5.53 -4.15 -0.08
N TYR A 116 4.53 -3.30 -0.23
CA TYR A 116 3.99 -2.49 0.84
C TYR A 116 2.46 -2.56 0.84
N VAL A 117 1.90 -2.60 2.05
CA VAL A 117 0.45 -2.58 2.27
C VAL A 117 0.13 -1.48 3.27
N LEU A 118 -0.73 -0.55 2.88
CA LEU A 118 -1.37 0.38 3.80
C LEU A 118 -2.71 -0.21 4.22
N ALA A 119 -2.82 -0.63 5.48
CA ALA A 119 -4.02 -1.25 6.02
C ALA A 119 -4.53 -0.51 7.26
N ARG A 120 -5.84 -0.59 7.48
CA ARG A 120 -6.50 -0.12 8.69
C ARG A 120 -6.74 -1.29 9.63
N ARG A 121 -5.91 -1.39 10.68
CA ARG A 121 -5.93 -2.47 11.68
C ARG A 121 -7.26 -2.60 12.44
N SER A 122 -8.02 -1.52 12.60
CA SER A 122 -9.28 -1.58 13.37
C SER A 122 -10.45 -2.21 12.62
N TYR A 123 -10.36 -2.37 11.30
CA TYR A 123 -11.45 -2.91 10.48
C TYR A 123 -10.98 -3.99 9.51
N ASP A 124 -9.73 -4.45 9.64
CA ASP A 124 -9.15 -5.45 8.76
C ASP A 124 -9.34 -5.09 7.27
N ARG A 125 -8.97 -3.85 6.93
CA ARG A 125 -9.12 -3.33 5.56
C ARG A 125 -7.79 -2.96 4.95
N ILE A 126 -7.51 -3.55 3.80
CA ILE A 126 -6.47 -3.09 2.89
C ILE A 126 -6.96 -1.82 2.20
N LEU A 127 -6.16 -0.75 2.31
CA LEU A 127 -6.43 0.53 1.66
C LEU A 127 -5.63 0.64 0.37
N PHE A 128 -4.36 0.23 0.41
CA PHE A 128 -3.46 0.24 -0.73
C PHE A 128 -2.50 -0.94 -0.67
N VAL A 129 -2.20 -1.51 -1.83
CA VAL A 129 -1.14 -2.50 -2.03
C VAL A 129 -0.28 -2.00 -3.17
N GLY A 130 1.02 -2.19 -3.07
CA GLY A 130 1.93 -1.92 -4.16
C GLY A 130 3.28 -2.57 -3.97
N GLU A 131 4.09 -2.44 -5.00
CA GLU A 131 5.47 -2.89 -5.03
C GLU A 131 6.39 -1.70 -5.25
N TYR A 132 7.52 -1.71 -4.56
CA TYR A 132 8.64 -0.85 -4.81
C TYR A 132 9.71 -1.68 -5.50
N ASN A 133 10.03 -1.35 -6.75
CA ASN A 133 11.02 -2.08 -7.54
C ASN A 133 12.37 -1.35 -7.68
N ALA A 134 12.36 -0.02 -7.60
CA ALA A 134 13.53 0.83 -7.65
C ALA A 134 13.13 2.28 -7.28
N PRO A 135 14.10 3.16 -6.94
CA PRO A 135 13.83 4.59 -6.83
C PRO A 135 13.28 5.10 -8.16
N ASP A 136 12.20 5.88 -8.13
CA ASP A 136 11.74 6.61 -9.31
C ASP A 136 12.77 7.72 -9.62
N PRO A 137 13.55 7.64 -10.72
CA PRO A 137 14.51 8.68 -11.07
C PRO A 137 13.84 10.03 -11.38
N ALA A 138 12.51 10.06 -11.57
CA ALA A 138 11.73 11.28 -11.74
C ALA A 138 11.14 11.84 -10.42
N TYR A 139 11.49 11.27 -9.26
CA TYR A 139 11.04 11.76 -7.96
C TYR A 139 11.42 13.23 -7.73
N LYS A 140 10.44 14.12 -7.75
CA LYS A 140 10.58 15.55 -7.40
C LYS A 140 9.81 15.93 -6.12
N GLY A 141 9.36 14.93 -5.34
CA GLY A 141 8.36 15.10 -4.29
C GLY A 141 6.98 15.45 -4.86
N PHE A 142 5.93 15.34 -4.06
CA PHE A 142 4.65 15.94 -4.47
C PHE A 142 4.73 17.46 -4.28
N SER A 143 4.60 18.22 -5.37
CA SER A 143 4.28 19.65 -5.26
C SER A 143 2.97 19.75 -4.49
N LYS A 144 2.97 20.46 -3.35
CA LYS A 144 1.78 20.78 -2.54
C LYS A 144 0.58 21.03 -3.48
N ILE A 145 -0.36 20.10 -3.48
CA ILE A 145 -1.70 20.35 -4.03
C ILE A 145 -2.49 20.84 -2.83
N LEU A 146 -2.62 22.16 -2.72
CA LEU A 146 -3.67 22.84 -1.96
C LEU A 146 -4.73 23.31 -2.95
#